data_AF-A0A7J8CFW1-F1
#
_entry.id   AF-A0A7J8CFW1-F1
#
_cell.length_a   1.000
_cell.length_b   1.000
_cell.length_c   1.000
_cell.angle_alpha   90.00
_cell.angle_beta   90.00
_cell.angle_gamma   90.00
#
_symmetry.space_group_name_H-M   'P 1'
#
loop_
_entity.id
_entity.type
_entity.pdbx_description
1 polymer ?
#
loop_
_entity_poly.entity_id
_entity_poly.type
_entity_poly.pdbx_seq_one_letter_code
_entity_poly.pdbx_strand_id
1 'polypeptide(L)'
;MFFLPHSAKEQAKILWRDGAAVGFYTTKMKGSLCGDGTGACYLLPVFDTVFVRRRHRRQGLGVAMLQDFCETFGEEEALGISWPVSPAMYQVCRKFLCARPEERGRLWEVEPPGAWGQRGSIWLKVQLRQPRLLNSFETRPAGL
;
A
#
# COMPACT_ATOMS: atom_id res chain seq x y z
N MET A 1 25.60 14.90 4.92
CA MET A 1 24.46 14.03 4.55
C MET A 1 24.98 12.61 4.44
N PHE A 2 24.41 11.65 5.16
CA PHE A 2 24.80 10.24 5.08
C PHE A 2 23.56 9.39 4.80
N PHE A 3 23.71 8.38 3.95
CA PHE A 3 22.66 7.42 3.63
C PHE A 3 22.90 6.17 4.47
N LEU A 4 21.86 5.69 5.15
CA LEU A 4 21.88 4.39 5.83
C LEU A 4 21.19 3.35 4.95
N PRO A 5 21.67 2.11 4.92
CA PRO A 5 20.94 1.03 4.27
C PRO A 5 19.58 0.83 4.95
N HIS A 6 18.58 0.40 4.19
CA HIS A 6 17.33 -0.10 4.78
C HIS A 6 17.63 -1.30 5.68
N SER A 7 16.77 -1.60 6.65
CA SER A 7 17.00 -2.73 7.55
C SER A 7 17.16 -4.03 6.76
N ALA A 8 18.01 -4.95 7.22
CA ALA A 8 18.15 -6.28 6.61
C ALA A 8 16.83 -7.09 6.64
N LYS A 9 15.86 -6.67 7.48
CA LYS A 9 14.53 -7.27 7.59
C LYS A 9 13.46 -6.59 6.73
N GLU A 10 13.82 -5.49 6.05
CA GLU A 10 12.97 -4.84 5.06
C GLU A 10 13.28 -5.39 3.68
N GLN A 11 12.24 -5.61 2.89
CA GLN A 11 12.38 -6.06 1.51
C GLN A 11 11.79 -5.02 0.56
N ALA A 12 12.37 -4.92 -0.62
CA ALA A 12 11.86 -4.11 -1.71
C ALA A 12 11.74 -4.97 -2.96
N LYS A 13 10.62 -4.88 -3.67
CA LYS A 13 10.47 -5.45 -5.01
C LYS A 13 10.48 -4.35 -6.05
N ILE A 14 11.29 -4.51 -7.08
CA ILE A 14 11.41 -3.57 -8.20
C ILE A 14 10.54 -4.06 -9.35
N LEU A 15 9.69 -3.18 -9.87
CA LEU A 15 8.93 -3.43 -11.09
C LEU A 15 9.75 -3.01 -12.31
N TRP A 16 10.08 -3.99 -13.15
CA TRP A 16 10.79 -3.79 -14.41
C TRP A 16 9.83 -3.81 -15.59
N ARG A 17 10.07 -2.95 -16.57
CA ARG A 17 9.37 -2.94 -17.87
C ARG A 17 10.31 -2.45 -18.95
N ASP A 18 10.41 -3.21 -20.04
CA ASP A 18 11.27 -2.89 -21.20
C ASP A 18 12.72 -2.56 -20.80
N GLY A 19 13.30 -3.37 -19.91
CA GLY A 19 14.67 -3.20 -19.40
C GLY A 19 14.86 -2.04 -18.41
N ALA A 20 13.80 -1.31 -18.03
CA ALA A 20 13.89 -0.20 -17.09
C ALA A 20 13.12 -0.46 -15.79
N ALA A 21 13.69 -0.08 -14.65
CA ALA A 21 12.97 -0.01 -13.39
C ALA A 21 11.93 1.12 -13.45
N VAL A 22 10.64 0.79 -13.42
CA VAL A 22 9.53 1.74 -13.57
C VAL A 22 8.84 2.07 -12.25
N GLY A 23 9.08 1.28 -11.22
CA GLY A 23 8.60 1.51 -9.87
C GLY A 23 9.12 0.48 -8.88
N PHE A 24 8.73 0.60 -7.63
CA PHE A 24 9.01 -0.37 -6.60
C PHE A 24 7.95 -0.30 -5.50
N TYR A 25 7.91 -1.33 -4.66
CA TYR A 25 7.31 -1.25 -3.36
C TYR A 25 8.21 -1.86 -2.29
N THR A 26 8.04 -1.44 -1.05
CA THR A 26 8.70 -2.01 0.13
C THR A 26 7.70 -2.74 1.02
N THR A 27 8.20 -3.69 1.79
CA THR A 27 7.43 -4.44 2.77
C THR A 27 8.11 -4.42 4.12
N LYS A 28 7.30 -4.27 5.16
CA LYS A 28 7.71 -4.54 6.53
C LYS A 28 7.21 -5.93 6.91
N MET A 29 8.16 -6.79 7.26
CA MET A 29 7.87 -8.20 7.50
C MET A 29 7.25 -8.39 8.89
N LYS A 30 6.33 -9.35 9.00
CA LYS A 30 5.88 -9.83 10.30
C LYS A 30 7.11 -10.26 11.12
N GLY A 31 7.21 -9.77 12.35
CA GLY A 31 8.36 -9.98 13.22
C GLY A 31 9.56 -9.04 12.99
N SER A 32 9.52 -8.13 12.02
CA SER A 32 10.54 -7.08 11.91
C SER A 32 10.29 -5.97 12.92
N LEU A 33 11.37 -5.38 13.46
CA LEU A 33 11.28 -4.29 14.44
C LEU A 33 10.56 -3.07 13.85
N CYS A 34 9.72 -2.44 14.67
CA CYS A 34 9.18 -1.12 14.41
C CYS A 34 10.30 -0.08 14.65
N GLY A 35 10.42 0.90 13.75
CA GLY A 35 11.48 1.91 13.79
C GLY A 35 11.31 2.99 14.87
N ASP A 36 10.42 2.79 15.84
CA ASP A 36 10.04 3.79 16.86
C ASP A 36 10.83 3.66 18.16
N GLY A 37 11.79 2.74 18.24
CA GLY A 37 12.63 2.53 19.43
C GLY A 37 11.94 1.81 20.59
N THR A 38 10.70 1.35 20.41
CA THR A 38 9.94 0.64 21.44
C THR A 38 10.34 -0.83 21.60
N GLY A 39 11.10 -1.37 20.64
CA GLY A 39 11.39 -2.80 20.57
C GLY A 39 10.21 -3.65 20.08
N ALA A 40 9.09 -3.03 19.71
CA ALA A 40 7.95 -3.74 19.14
C ALA A 40 8.27 -4.29 17.74
N CYS A 41 7.55 -5.34 17.32
CA CYS A 41 7.65 -5.92 15.99
C CYS A 41 6.30 -5.87 15.27
N TYR A 42 6.33 -5.73 13.94
CA TYR A 42 5.12 -5.81 13.13
C TYR A 42 4.41 -7.16 13.30
N LEU A 43 3.09 -7.12 13.52
CA LEU A 43 2.28 -8.31 13.79
C LEU A 43 1.68 -8.95 12.53
N LEU A 44 1.87 -8.31 11.38
CA LEU A 44 1.42 -8.75 10.06
C LEU A 44 2.34 -8.15 8.99
N PRO A 45 2.42 -8.74 7.78
CA PRO A 45 3.13 -8.12 6.66
C PRO A 45 2.46 -6.80 6.29
N VAL A 46 3.26 -5.75 6.04
CA VAL A 46 2.76 -4.42 5.67
C VAL A 46 3.35 -3.97 4.35
N PHE A 47 2.48 -3.61 3.41
CA PHE A 47 2.79 -2.89 2.18
C PHE A 47 3.05 -1.43 2.52
N ASP A 48 4.34 -1.06 2.53
CA ASP A 48 4.79 0.13 3.25
C ASP A 48 4.95 1.35 2.34
N THR A 49 5.92 1.29 1.44
CA THR A 49 6.18 2.38 0.50
C THR A 49 5.94 1.91 -0.92
N VAL A 50 5.31 2.74 -1.74
CA VAL A 50 5.08 2.46 -3.16
C VAL A 50 5.46 3.66 -4.00
N PHE A 51 6.17 3.38 -5.09
CA PHE A 51 6.52 4.42 -6.04
C PHE A 51 6.40 3.91 -7.47
N VAL A 52 5.78 4.73 -8.32
CA VAL A 52 5.77 4.55 -9.77
C VAL A 52 6.31 5.83 -10.41
N ARG A 53 7.29 5.68 -11.31
CA ARG A 53 7.86 6.79 -12.09
C ARG A 53 6.75 7.53 -12.82
N ARG A 54 6.79 8.86 -12.83
CA ARG A 54 5.70 9.74 -13.30
C ARG A 54 5.16 9.36 -14.69
N ARG A 55 6.04 9.05 -15.65
CA ARG A 55 5.70 8.66 -17.02
C ARG A 55 4.93 7.33 -17.12
N HIS A 56 4.97 6.50 -16.09
CA HIS A 56 4.30 5.19 -16.02
C HIS A 56 3.06 5.17 -15.10
N ARG A 57 2.70 6.32 -14.49
CA ARG A 57 1.51 6.41 -13.62
C ARG A 57 0.21 6.30 -14.43
N ARG A 58 -0.86 5.90 -13.75
CA ARG A 58 -2.21 5.69 -14.33
C ARG A 58 -2.32 4.53 -15.34
N GLN A 59 -1.31 3.66 -15.42
CA GLN A 59 -1.29 2.46 -16.26
C GLN A 59 -1.60 1.17 -15.48
N GLY A 60 -2.27 1.26 -14.32
CA GLY A 60 -2.60 0.08 -13.50
C GLY A 60 -1.46 -0.48 -12.64
N LEU A 61 -0.22 0.02 -12.75
CA LEU A 61 0.95 -0.57 -12.06
C LEU A 61 0.84 -0.62 -10.53
N GLY A 62 0.19 0.37 -9.90
CA GLY A 62 -0.03 0.33 -8.45
C GLY A 62 -0.97 -0.80 -8.02
N VAL A 63 -1.97 -1.13 -8.84
CA VAL A 63 -2.87 -2.28 -8.60
C VAL A 63 -2.10 -3.58 -8.76
N ALA A 64 -1.25 -3.67 -9.81
CA ALA A 64 -0.42 -4.84 -10.03
C ALA A 64 0.57 -5.09 -8.87
N MET A 65 1.18 -4.04 -8.31
CA MET A 65 2.06 -4.15 -7.15
C MET A 65 1.30 -4.60 -5.88
N LEU A 66 0.10 -4.06 -5.65
CA LEU A 66 -0.73 -4.48 -4.52
C LEU A 66 -1.18 -5.94 -4.66
N GLN A 67 -1.50 -6.37 -5.87
CA GLN A 67 -1.84 -7.76 -6.18
C GLN A 67 -0.65 -8.69 -5.90
N ASP A 68 0.54 -8.37 -6.41
CA ASP A 68 1.76 -9.15 -6.14
C ASP A 68 2.05 -9.27 -4.64
N PHE A 69 1.83 -8.20 -3.87
CA PHE A 69 1.94 -8.25 -2.41
C PHE A 69 0.93 -9.21 -1.77
N CYS A 70 -0.36 -9.12 -2.13
CA CYS A 70 -1.39 -10.02 -1.60
C CYS A 70 -1.13 -11.49 -1.94
N GLU A 71 -0.63 -11.77 -3.15
CA GLU A 71 -0.26 -13.12 -3.59
C GLU A 71 0.99 -13.64 -2.87
N THR A 72 1.98 -12.77 -2.64
CA THR A 72 3.20 -13.11 -1.88
C THR A 72 2.89 -13.57 -0.46
N PHE A 73 1.88 -12.98 0.17
CA PHE A 73 1.46 -13.31 1.54
C PHE A 73 0.08 -14.00 1.57
N GLY A 74 -0.16 -14.90 0.60
CA GLY A 74 -1.43 -15.62 0.41
C GLY A 74 -1.94 -16.37 1.64
N GLU A 75 -1.02 -16.85 2.49
CA GLU A 75 -1.33 -17.63 3.70
C GLU A 75 -1.72 -16.77 4.91
N GLU A 76 -1.48 -15.45 4.87
CA GLU A 76 -1.76 -14.55 5.99
C GLU A 76 -3.21 -14.08 5.96
N GLU A 77 -3.93 -14.29 7.07
CA GLU A 77 -5.33 -13.88 7.25
C GLU A 77 -5.52 -12.36 7.26
N ALA A 78 -4.46 -11.60 7.56
CA ALA A 78 -4.50 -10.14 7.58
C ALA A 78 -3.21 -9.55 7.00
N LEU A 79 -3.40 -8.55 6.15
CA LEU A 79 -2.35 -7.79 5.48
C LEU A 79 -2.50 -6.30 5.76
N GLY A 80 -1.37 -5.62 5.94
CA GLY A 80 -1.32 -4.20 6.22
C GLY A 80 -0.97 -3.34 5.02
N ILE A 81 -1.47 -2.11 5.01
CA ILE A 81 -0.97 -0.97 4.24
C ILE A 81 -0.57 0.10 5.26
N SER A 82 0.66 0.62 5.16
CA SER A 82 1.17 1.58 6.15
C SER A 82 0.31 2.84 6.24
N TRP A 83 0.00 3.24 7.47
CA TRP A 83 -0.58 4.56 7.76
C TRP A 83 0.49 5.66 7.67
N PRO A 84 0.15 6.87 7.18
CA PRO A 84 -1.13 7.25 6.60
C PRO A 84 -1.26 6.83 5.13
N VAL A 85 -2.42 6.29 4.74
CA VAL A 85 -2.68 5.91 3.35
C VAL A 85 -2.98 7.15 2.51
N SER A 86 -2.20 7.36 1.45
CA SER A 86 -2.38 8.50 0.55
C SER A 86 -3.70 8.42 -0.25
N PRO A 87 -4.28 9.56 -0.68
CA PRO A 87 -5.47 9.55 -1.54
C PRO A 87 -5.29 8.72 -2.82
N ALA A 88 -4.10 8.77 -3.43
CA ALA A 88 -3.78 7.97 -4.60
C ALA A 88 -3.77 6.46 -4.29
N MET A 89 -3.26 6.07 -3.14
CA MET A 89 -3.27 4.66 -2.72
C MET A 89 -4.68 4.18 -2.40
N TYR A 90 -5.55 5.01 -1.81
CA TYR A 90 -6.97 4.67 -1.67
C TYR A 90 -7.66 4.41 -3.03
N GLN A 91 -7.28 5.12 -4.09
CA GLN A 91 -7.78 4.84 -5.45
C GLN A 91 -7.32 3.46 -5.95
N VAL A 92 -6.06 3.10 -5.68
CA VAL A 92 -5.50 1.78 -6.00
C VAL A 92 -6.25 0.70 -5.24
N CYS A 93 -6.39 0.85 -3.92
CA CYS A 93 -7.13 -0.08 -3.07
C CYS A 93 -8.58 -0.25 -3.55
N ARG A 94 -9.26 0.84 -3.92
CA ARG A 94 -10.63 0.74 -4.45
C ARG A 94 -10.67 -0.14 -5.69
N LYS A 95 -9.84 0.15 -6.70
CA LYS A 95 -9.83 -0.62 -7.95
C LYS A 95 -9.53 -2.09 -7.69
N PHE A 96 -8.55 -2.37 -6.84
CA PHE A 96 -8.17 -3.72 -6.46
C PHE A 96 -9.31 -4.47 -5.75
N LEU A 97 -9.88 -3.89 -4.68
CA LEU A 97 -10.94 -4.52 -3.87
C LEU A 97 -12.30 -4.61 -4.59
N CYS A 98 -12.53 -3.78 -5.61
CA CYS A 98 -13.65 -3.96 -6.53
C CYS A 98 -13.45 -5.21 -7.40
N ALA A 99 -12.24 -5.43 -7.91
CA ALA A 99 -11.90 -6.58 -8.76
C ALA A 99 -11.71 -7.89 -7.98
N ARG A 100 -11.31 -7.81 -6.71
CA ARG A 100 -11.00 -8.96 -5.84
C ARG A 100 -11.80 -8.90 -4.53
N PRO A 101 -13.09 -9.29 -4.54
CA PRO A 101 -13.94 -9.25 -3.35
C PRO A 101 -13.40 -10.06 -2.17
N GLU A 102 -12.68 -11.15 -2.44
CA GLU A 102 -12.05 -12.02 -1.45
C GLU A 102 -11.02 -11.29 -0.57
N GLU A 103 -10.39 -10.23 -1.08
CA GLU A 103 -9.37 -9.45 -0.35
C GLU A 103 -9.97 -8.39 0.60
N ARG A 104 -11.29 -8.14 0.54
CA ARG A 104 -11.94 -7.05 1.28
C ARG A 104 -11.83 -7.20 2.80
N GLY A 105 -11.80 -8.44 3.30
CA GLY A 105 -11.59 -8.75 4.72
C GLY A 105 -10.12 -8.84 5.13
N ARG A 106 -9.20 -8.95 4.16
CA ARG A 106 -7.77 -9.18 4.41
C ARG A 106 -6.96 -7.89 4.51
N LEU A 107 -7.37 -6.80 3.87
CA LEU A 107 -6.59 -5.56 3.79
C LEU A 107 -6.96 -4.50 4.85
N TRP A 108 -5.96 -4.07 5.61
CA TRP A 108 -6.07 -3.11 6.71
C TRP A 108 -5.10 -1.94 6.55
N GLU A 109 -5.53 -0.71 6.86
CA GLU A 109 -4.61 0.39 7.14
C GLU A 109 -4.03 0.17 8.53
N VAL A 110 -2.71 0.28 8.67
CA VAL A 110 -1.97 -0.17 9.85
C VAL A 110 -1.08 0.93 10.39
N GLU A 111 -1.31 1.30 11.65
CA GLU A 111 -0.29 1.97 12.48
C GLU A 111 0.62 0.90 13.12
N PRO A 112 1.95 1.12 13.23
CA PRO A 112 2.83 0.15 13.88
C PRO A 112 2.46 -0.09 15.35
N PRO A 113 2.58 -1.32 15.89
CA PRO A 113 2.96 -2.58 15.26
C PRO A 113 1.85 -3.33 14.50
N GLY A 114 0.64 -2.78 14.45
CA GLY A 114 -0.51 -3.39 13.77
C GLY A 114 -1.25 -4.41 14.62
N ALA A 115 -1.39 -4.15 15.92
CA ALA A 115 -2.35 -4.86 16.77
C ALA A 115 -3.79 -4.57 16.34
N TRP A 116 -4.78 -5.34 16.84
CA TRP A 116 -6.18 -5.21 16.39
C TRP A 116 -6.74 -3.79 16.52
N GLY A 117 -6.44 -3.08 17.61
CA GLY A 117 -6.83 -1.68 17.82
C GLY A 117 -6.09 -0.65 16.95
N GLN A 118 -5.07 -1.09 16.20
CA GLN A 118 -4.22 -0.26 15.33
C GLN A 118 -4.48 -0.54 13.84
N ARG A 119 -5.57 -1.26 13.55
CA ARG A 119 -6.01 -1.61 12.20
C ARG A 119 -7.31 -0.89 11.88
N GLY A 120 -7.41 -0.36 10.67
CA GLY A 120 -8.68 0.12 10.12
C GLY A 120 -8.94 -0.53 8.77
N SER A 121 -10.13 -1.13 8.58
CA SER A 121 -10.48 -1.79 7.32
C SER A 121 -10.32 -0.84 6.13
N ILE A 122 -9.49 -1.22 5.16
CA ILE A 122 -9.30 -0.43 3.94
C ILE A 122 -10.62 -0.38 3.16
N TRP A 123 -11.35 -1.50 3.10
CA TRP A 123 -12.60 -1.57 2.37
C TRP A 123 -13.64 -0.59 2.93
N LEU A 124 -13.87 -0.59 4.25
CA LEU A 124 -14.79 0.35 4.89
C LEU A 124 -14.38 1.80 4.64
N LYS A 125 -13.07 2.12 4.77
CA LYS A 125 -12.55 3.46 4.48
C LYS A 125 -12.73 3.87 3.03
N VAL A 126 -12.58 2.95 2.07
CA VAL A 126 -12.85 3.18 0.65
C VAL A 126 -14.32 3.51 0.41
N GLN A 127 -15.25 2.75 1.01
CA GLN A 127 -16.70 2.98 0.88
C GLN A 127 -17.10 4.36 1.44
N LEU A 128 -16.65 4.68 2.66
CA LEU A 128 -16.96 5.96 3.31
C LEU A 128 -16.35 7.17 2.58
N ARG A 129 -15.24 6.99 1.87
CA ARG A 129 -14.57 8.05 1.10
C ARG A 129 -15.12 8.21 -0.32
N GLN A 130 -16.06 7.38 -0.79
CA GLN A 130 -16.60 7.44 -2.16
C GLN A 130 -17.03 8.85 -2.58
N PRO A 131 -17.78 9.64 -1.78
CA PRO A 131 -18.20 10.98 -2.19
C PRO A 131 -17.02 11.94 -2.37
N ARG A 132 -15.99 11.85 -1.53
CA ARG A 132 -14.82 12.76 -1.56
C ARG A 132 -13.80 12.39 -2.63
N LEU A 133 -13.69 11.10 -2.95
CA LEU A 133 -12.77 10.60 -3.96
C LEU A 133 -13.28 10.87 -5.38
N LEU A 134 -14.59 10.90 -5.61
CA LEU A 134 -15.19 11.31 -6.88
C LEU A 134 -14.92 12.81 -7.16
N ASN A 135 -15.10 13.68 -6.16
CA ASN A 135 -14.91 15.13 -6.31
C ASN A 135 -13.46 15.56 -6.62
N SER A 136 -12.46 14.72 -6.30
CA SER A 136 -11.05 14.98 -6.66
C SER A 136 -10.75 14.83 -8.16
N PHE A 137 -11.70 14.31 -8.95
CA PHE A 137 -11.60 14.21 -10.41
C PHE A 137 -12.43 15.26 -11.15
N GLU A 138 -13.35 15.96 -10.47
CA GLU A 138 -14.24 16.95 -11.10
C GLU A 138 -13.70 18.38 -11.07
N THR A 139 -12.59 18.64 -10.38
CA THR A 139 -11.91 19.95 -10.43
C THR A 139 -10.82 19.97 -11.50
N ARG A 140 -11.26 19.98 -12.76
CA ARG A 140 -10.58 20.72 -13.83
C ARG A 140 -11.65 21.42 -14.66
N PRO A 141 -11.81 22.76 -14.56
CA PRO A 141 -12.55 23.45 -15.59
C PRO A 141 -11.83 23.23 -16.92
N ALA A 142 -12.59 22.82 -17.94
CA ALA A 142 -12.18 22.99 -19.32
C ALA A 142 -12.05 24.50 -19.55
N GLY A 143 -10.83 25.02 -19.43
CA GLY A 143 -10.50 26.40 -19.73
C GLY A 143 -9.78 26.47 -21.07
N LEU A 144 -10.51 27.03 -22.04
CA LEU A 144 -10.11 27.93 -23.14
C LEU A 144 -8.76 27.67 -23.83
#